data_AF-A0A7C3V6S2-F1
#
_entry.id   AF-A0A7C3V6S2-F1
#
_cell.length_a   1.000
_cell.length_b   1.000
_cell.length_c   1.000
_cell.angle_alpha   90.00
_cell.angle_beta   90.00
_cell.angle_gamma   90.00
#
_symmetry.space_group_name_H-M   'P 1'
#
loop_
_entity.id
_entity.type
_entity.pdbx_description
1 polymer ?
#
loop_
_entity_poly.entity_id
_entity_poly.type
_entity_poly.pdbx_seq_one_letter_code
_entity_poly.pdbx_strand_id
1 'polypeptide(L)'
;MILRAYYEGATQDLIFVPTFIGYDQVLEEKAYLSELEGKKKEAESVGQLVHARKFLKRRYGRAYIQFSEPISLKDYLAHHPMPDMDEAEKIRIISNDLAFEVVEAINRVSVVTPFSLVCAALLTYPRKGVYRRELLKIIQVLYDYLKARNVPLADSLHNLEQAVEETLALCESRKLITPIEKEEELSDELGLGGYSIDETKRPLLEYYKNNIIHYFLPAAIVSLATLSGPGFDFERQQVVDDVRFLEDFFKFEFFFNGLSPESMVEETLAYFSAREVVVSVDGGDNRYTLSAPGLKELAYFANLLYNYLESYYIVFRSVKYLQKKPRSEKEFLKRINSIGQKSYKLGEVERSEALSEPNFQNALKLFGEKGIVTKKLPNGKGATTFSPPSDEDAKDYYGRQLARFLRR
;
A
#
# COMPACT_ATOMS: atom_id res chain seq x y z
N MET A 1 9.99 -6.88 24.78
CA MET A 1 9.56 -7.73 25.92
C MET A 1 10.06 -9.16 25.73
N ILE A 2 9.68 -9.84 24.64
CA ILE A 2 10.07 -11.24 24.38
C ILE A 2 11.59 -11.40 24.27
N LEU A 3 12.30 -10.52 23.53
CA LEU A 3 13.77 -10.58 23.44
C LEU A 3 14.47 -10.38 24.79
N ARG A 4 13.96 -9.49 25.66
CA ARG A 4 14.50 -9.30 27.01
C ARG A 4 14.41 -10.58 27.83
N ALA A 5 13.25 -11.27 27.78
CA ALA A 5 13.09 -12.54 28.47
C ALA A 5 14.09 -13.60 28.01
N TYR A 6 14.45 -13.63 26.72
CA TYR A 6 15.52 -14.50 26.22
C TYR A 6 16.90 -14.13 26.78
N TYR A 7 17.27 -12.84 26.77
CA TYR A 7 18.54 -12.38 27.35
C TYR A 7 18.61 -12.58 28.87
N GLU A 8 17.49 -12.50 29.57
CA GLU A 8 17.34 -12.83 30.99
C GLU A 8 17.38 -14.35 31.26
N GLY A 9 17.49 -15.20 30.23
CA GLY A 9 17.64 -16.65 30.35
C GLY A 9 16.35 -17.42 30.59
N ALA A 10 15.18 -16.83 30.30
CA ALA A 10 13.89 -17.49 30.52
C ALA A 10 13.68 -18.71 29.59
N THR A 11 14.38 -18.79 28.47
CA THR A 11 14.38 -19.92 27.52
C THR A 11 15.74 -20.06 26.83
N GLN A 12 16.05 -21.27 26.36
CA GLN A 12 17.29 -21.55 25.62
C GLN A 12 17.25 -21.12 24.15
N ASP A 13 16.05 -21.01 23.58
CA ASP A 13 15.82 -20.51 22.23
C ASP A 13 14.40 -19.95 22.12
N LEU A 14 14.20 -19.04 21.16
CA LEU A 14 12.91 -18.52 20.74
C LEU A 14 12.73 -18.77 19.26
N ILE A 15 11.67 -19.50 18.91
CA ILE A 15 11.34 -19.78 17.51
C ILE A 15 10.21 -18.85 17.08
N PHE A 16 10.45 -18.06 16.05
CA PHE A 16 9.43 -17.29 15.36
C PHE A 16 8.90 -18.13 14.20
N VAL A 17 7.58 -18.23 14.05
CA VAL A 17 6.93 -18.94 12.94
C VAL A 17 6.18 -17.91 12.09
N PRO A 18 6.83 -17.30 11.08
CA PRO A 18 6.18 -16.32 10.23
C PRO A 18 5.01 -16.97 9.50
N THR A 19 3.82 -16.39 9.63
CA THR A 19 2.57 -17.00 9.12
C THR A 19 1.77 -15.95 8.36
N PHE A 20 1.42 -16.25 7.12
CA PHE A 20 0.43 -15.49 6.36
C PHE A 20 -0.96 -16.10 6.58
N ILE A 21 -1.94 -15.24 6.85
CA ILE A 21 -3.35 -15.61 6.94
C ILE A 21 -4.17 -14.64 6.10
N GLY A 22 -4.67 -15.11 4.95
CA GLY A 22 -5.55 -14.36 4.06
C GLY A 22 -6.99 -14.86 4.14
N TYR A 23 -7.95 -13.94 4.09
CA TYR A 23 -9.38 -14.28 4.07
C TYR A 23 -10.04 -13.60 2.87
N ASP A 24 -11.05 -14.24 2.28
CA ASP A 24 -11.96 -13.56 1.35
C ASP A 24 -12.92 -12.62 2.10
N GLN A 25 -13.21 -12.92 3.37
CA GLN A 25 -13.99 -12.07 4.26
C GLN A 25 -13.38 -12.04 5.66
N VAL A 26 -12.93 -10.86 6.09
CA VAL A 26 -12.47 -10.62 7.47
C VAL A 26 -13.66 -10.49 8.42
N LEU A 27 -13.52 -10.95 9.66
CA LEU A 27 -14.61 -10.88 10.65
C LEU A 27 -14.67 -9.51 11.33
N GLU A 28 -13.52 -8.84 11.43
CA GLU A 28 -13.27 -7.59 12.14
C GLU A 28 -13.42 -6.33 11.27
N GLU A 29 -14.05 -6.41 10.09
CA GLU A 29 -14.11 -5.31 9.11
C GLU A 29 -14.58 -3.98 9.70
N LYS A 30 -15.58 -4.00 10.57
CA LYS A 30 -16.10 -2.79 11.22
C LYS A 30 -15.12 -2.17 12.20
N ALA A 31 -14.37 -3.01 12.92
CA ALA A 31 -13.33 -2.56 13.84
C ALA A 31 -12.17 -1.95 13.04
N TYR A 32 -11.73 -2.64 11.98
CA TYR A 32 -10.71 -2.12 11.05
C TYR A 32 -11.10 -0.76 10.46
N LEU A 33 -12.30 -0.62 9.89
CA LEU A 33 -12.78 0.65 9.33
C LEU A 33 -12.85 1.75 10.40
N SER A 34 -13.25 1.40 11.62
CA SER A 34 -13.31 2.35 12.74
C SER A 34 -11.91 2.82 13.17
N GLU A 35 -10.91 1.93 13.13
CA GLU A 35 -9.52 2.25 13.43
C GLU A 35 -8.89 3.17 12.36
N LEU A 36 -9.18 2.95 11.07
CA LEU A 36 -8.77 3.86 9.99
C LEU A 36 -9.32 5.29 10.17
N GLU A 37 -10.53 5.41 10.74
CA GLU A 37 -11.16 6.69 11.08
C GLU A 37 -10.59 7.34 12.37
N GLY A 38 -9.63 6.70 13.05
CA GLY A 38 -9.00 7.22 14.27
C GLY A 38 -9.72 6.86 15.57
N LYS A 39 -10.70 5.94 15.54
CA LYS A 39 -11.29 5.39 16.77
C LYS A 39 -10.28 4.44 17.42
N LYS A 40 -10.31 4.37 18.75
CA LYS A 40 -9.37 3.51 19.50
C LYS A 40 -9.63 2.04 19.16
N LYS A 41 -8.54 1.29 18.94
CA LYS A 41 -8.55 -0.18 18.86
C LYS A 41 -9.27 -0.76 20.09
N GLU A 42 -10.30 -1.56 19.86
CA GLU A 42 -10.94 -2.33 20.92
C GLU A 42 -10.02 -3.52 21.26
N ALA A 43 -9.74 -3.73 22.55
CA ALA A 43 -8.94 -4.87 22.97
C ALA A 43 -9.74 -6.16 22.66
N GLU A 44 -9.15 -7.04 21.84
CA GLU A 44 -9.76 -8.33 21.55
C GLU A 44 -9.99 -9.09 22.85
N SER A 45 -11.23 -9.51 23.08
CA SER A 45 -11.59 -10.25 24.29
C SER A 45 -11.82 -11.72 23.96
N VAL A 46 -11.45 -12.60 24.88
CA VAL A 46 -11.71 -14.04 24.79
C VAL A 46 -13.21 -14.36 24.57
N GLY A 47 -14.11 -13.43 24.88
CA GLY A 47 -15.54 -13.53 24.58
C GLY A 47 -15.91 -13.41 23.09
N GLN A 48 -15.07 -12.79 22.25
CA GLN A 48 -15.24 -12.74 20.79
C GLN A 48 -15.03 -14.12 20.15
N LEU A 49 -14.11 -14.93 20.69
CA LEU A 49 -13.88 -16.33 20.26
C LEU A 49 -15.13 -17.22 20.46
N VAL A 50 -15.94 -16.98 21.51
CA VAL A 50 -17.19 -17.73 21.73
C VAL A 50 -18.29 -17.30 20.77
N HIS A 51 -18.33 -16.01 20.39
CA HIS A 51 -19.26 -15.51 19.38
C HIS A 51 -18.93 -16.03 17.97
N ALA A 52 -17.67 -16.34 17.68
CA ALA A 52 -17.22 -16.89 16.39
C ALA A 52 -18.02 -18.12 15.93
N ARG A 53 -18.56 -18.95 16.86
CA ARG A 53 -19.40 -20.11 16.53
C ARG A 53 -20.71 -19.78 15.80
N LYS A 54 -21.32 -18.62 16.05
CA LYS A 54 -22.49 -18.13 15.28
C LYS A 54 -22.08 -17.60 13.90
N PHE A 55 -20.86 -17.09 13.79
CA PHE A 55 -20.28 -16.62 12.53
C PHE A 55 -19.89 -17.81 11.64
N LEU A 56 -19.39 -18.93 12.16
CA LEU A 56 -19.10 -20.13 11.35
C LEU A 56 -20.32 -20.74 10.60
N LYS A 57 -21.55 -20.24 10.82
CA LYS A 57 -22.77 -20.68 10.10
C LYS A 57 -23.05 -19.97 8.77
N ARG A 58 -22.34 -18.88 8.41
CA ARG A 58 -22.48 -18.27 7.06
C ARG A 58 -21.32 -18.69 6.17
N ARG A 59 -21.46 -18.53 4.85
CA ARG A 59 -20.37 -18.73 3.90
C ARG A 59 -19.50 -17.46 3.88
N TYR A 60 -18.34 -17.49 4.53
CA TYR A 60 -17.38 -16.37 4.64
C TYR A 60 -16.25 -16.45 3.59
N GLY A 61 -16.47 -17.20 2.51
CA GLY A 61 -15.43 -17.48 1.51
C GLY A 61 -14.36 -18.44 2.04
N ARG A 62 -13.13 -18.32 1.53
CA ARG A 62 -11.99 -19.17 1.84
C ARG A 62 -11.01 -18.47 2.78
N ALA A 63 -10.28 -19.27 3.56
CA ALA A 63 -9.13 -18.85 4.34
C ALA A 63 -7.87 -19.51 3.76
N TYR A 64 -6.80 -18.75 3.63
CA TYR A 64 -5.51 -19.16 3.09
C TYR A 64 -4.49 -19.01 4.21
N ILE A 65 -3.83 -20.10 4.57
CA ILE A 65 -2.82 -20.11 5.64
C ILE A 65 -1.54 -20.66 5.04
N GLN A 66 -0.45 -19.90 5.15
CA GLN A 66 0.88 -20.33 4.74
C GLN A 66 1.87 -20.08 5.87
N PHE A 67 2.75 -21.04 6.08
CA PHE A 67 3.83 -20.94 7.06
C PHE A 67 5.15 -20.78 6.33
N SER A 68 5.95 -19.82 6.76
CA SER A 68 7.34 -19.71 6.35
C SER A 68 8.22 -20.63 7.18
N GLU A 69 9.47 -20.79 6.76
CA GLU A 69 10.46 -21.49 7.57
C GLU A 69 10.60 -20.81 8.95
N PRO A 70 10.55 -21.57 10.06
CA PRO A 70 10.73 -20.99 11.38
C PRO A 70 12.12 -20.36 11.57
N ILE A 71 12.16 -19.21 12.22
CA ILE A 71 13.40 -18.47 12.51
C ILE A 71 13.79 -18.76 13.97
N SER A 72 14.93 -19.42 14.19
CA SER A 72 15.53 -19.56 15.52
C SER A 72 16.26 -18.27 15.88
N LEU A 73 15.91 -17.66 17.02
CA LEU A 73 16.61 -16.48 17.53
C LEU A 73 18.06 -16.83 17.87
N LYS A 74 18.31 -18.00 18.44
CA LYS A 74 19.66 -18.44 18.78
C LYS A 74 20.53 -18.54 17.53
N ASP A 75 20.03 -19.17 16.47
CA ASP A 75 20.78 -19.30 15.21
C ASP A 75 20.92 -17.93 14.53
N TYR A 76 19.88 -17.10 14.55
CA TYR A 76 19.94 -15.74 14.02
C TYR A 76 21.07 -14.92 14.68
N LEU A 77 21.15 -14.93 16.01
CA LEU A 77 22.19 -14.21 16.77
C LEU A 77 23.59 -14.77 16.54
N ALA A 78 23.72 -16.08 16.26
CA ALA A 78 25.00 -16.68 15.93
C ALA A 78 25.54 -16.20 14.57
N HIS A 79 24.66 -15.92 13.61
CA HIS A 79 25.02 -15.39 12.29
C HIS A 79 25.18 -13.86 12.26
N HIS A 80 24.63 -13.16 13.25
CA HIS A 80 24.68 -11.70 13.38
C HIS A 80 25.40 -11.28 14.67
N PRO A 81 26.72 -11.51 14.78
CA PRO A 81 27.47 -11.15 15.97
C PRO A 81 27.45 -9.63 16.16
N MET A 82 26.88 -9.19 17.27
CA MET A 82 26.82 -7.77 17.60
C MET A 82 28.11 -7.28 18.26
N PRO A 83 28.58 -6.07 17.95
CA PRO A 83 29.68 -5.45 18.67
C PRO A 83 29.35 -5.29 20.15
N ASP A 84 30.39 -5.13 20.98
CA ASP A 84 30.21 -4.85 22.41
C ASP A 84 29.60 -3.46 22.58
N MET A 85 28.37 -3.41 23.08
CA MET A 85 27.55 -2.20 23.22
C MET A 85 26.53 -2.37 24.35
N ASP A 86 25.88 -1.28 24.74
CA ASP A 86 24.83 -1.31 25.75
C ASP A 86 23.72 -2.32 25.38
N GLU A 87 23.28 -3.09 26.37
CA GLU A 87 22.31 -4.17 26.17
C GLU A 87 20.97 -3.65 25.63
N ALA A 88 20.52 -2.48 26.08
CA ALA A 88 19.26 -1.91 25.60
C ALA A 88 19.37 -1.48 24.13
N GLU A 89 20.52 -0.96 23.72
CA GLU A 89 20.81 -0.63 22.32
C GLU A 89 20.91 -1.88 21.44
N LYS A 90 21.61 -2.91 21.92
CA LYS A 90 21.71 -4.21 21.25
C LYS A 90 20.34 -4.85 21.02
N ILE A 91 19.50 -4.89 22.07
CA ILE A 91 18.13 -5.42 21.99
C ILE A 91 17.30 -4.61 20.99
N ARG A 92 17.46 -3.27 20.95
CA ARG A 92 16.73 -2.42 20.01
C ARG A 92 17.10 -2.72 18.56
N ILE A 93 18.38 -2.85 18.24
CA ILE A 93 18.85 -3.13 16.87
C ILE A 93 18.34 -4.50 16.42
N ILE A 94 18.63 -5.55 17.20
CA ILE A 94 18.18 -6.92 16.90
C ILE A 94 16.65 -6.98 16.77
N SER A 95 15.92 -6.27 17.63
CA SER A 95 14.46 -6.26 17.56
C SER A 95 13.94 -5.68 16.26
N ASN A 96 14.62 -4.67 15.70
CA ASN A 96 14.23 -4.09 14.43
C ASN A 96 14.59 -5.04 13.29
N ASP A 97 15.85 -5.51 13.23
CA ASP A 97 16.35 -6.36 12.14
C ASP A 97 15.59 -7.68 12.05
N LEU A 98 15.32 -8.32 13.19
CA LEU A 98 14.51 -9.53 13.25
C LEU A 98 13.05 -9.27 12.86
N ALA A 99 12.49 -8.11 13.23
CA ALA A 99 11.14 -7.76 12.79
C ALA A 99 11.07 -7.60 11.26
N PHE A 100 12.11 -7.03 10.64
CA PHE A 100 12.21 -6.96 9.18
C PHE A 100 12.27 -8.36 8.56
N GLU A 101 13.11 -9.25 9.08
CA GLU A 101 13.22 -10.62 8.56
C GLU A 101 11.91 -11.40 8.68
N VAL A 102 11.20 -11.26 9.81
CA VAL A 102 9.89 -11.90 10.01
C VAL A 102 8.87 -11.36 9.00
N VAL A 103 8.83 -10.04 8.77
CA VAL A 103 7.91 -9.43 7.79
C VAL A 103 8.24 -9.90 6.37
N GLU A 104 9.52 -9.94 6.01
CA GLU A 104 9.96 -10.43 4.71
C GLU A 104 9.59 -11.92 4.52
N ALA A 105 9.78 -12.73 5.56
CA ALA A 105 9.40 -14.14 5.56
C ALA A 105 7.89 -14.36 5.37
N ILE A 106 7.04 -13.49 5.95
CA ILE A 106 5.59 -13.47 5.69
C ILE A 106 5.33 -13.07 4.24
N ASN A 107 5.92 -11.97 3.77
CA ASN A 107 5.71 -11.47 2.41
C ASN A 107 6.11 -12.47 1.32
N ARG A 108 7.13 -13.31 1.56
CA ARG A 108 7.54 -14.37 0.63
C ARG A 108 6.49 -15.48 0.48
N VAL A 109 5.75 -15.80 1.54
CA VAL A 109 4.75 -16.88 1.55
C VAL A 109 3.30 -16.38 1.40
N SER A 110 3.09 -15.06 1.32
CA SER A 110 1.78 -14.46 1.10
C SER A 110 1.16 -14.97 -0.21
N VAL A 111 -0.13 -15.29 -0.18
CA VAL A 111 -0.84 -15.84 -1.34
C VAL A 111 -1.73 -14.77 -1.93
N VAL A 112 -1.63 -14.56 -3.24
CA VAL A 112 -2.60 -13.73 -3.97
C VAL A 112 -3.90 -14.50 -4.12
N THR A 113 -4.97 -13.96 -3.55
CA THR A 113 -6.33 -14.50 -3.68
C THR A 113 -7.09 -13.79 -4.81
N PRO A 114 -8.10 -14.44 -5.43
CA PRO A 114 -8.98 -13.78 -6.39
C PRO A 114 -9.59 -12.49 -5.82
N PHE A 115 -9.99 -12.52 -4.54
CA PHE A 115 -10.57 -11.38 -3.86
C PHE A 115 -9.62 -10.19 -3.78
N SER A 116 -8.37 -10.42 -3.34
CA SER A 116 -7.34 -9.38 -3.27
C SER A 116 -6.99 -8.78 -4.64
N LEU A 117 -6.91 -9.63 -5.69
CA LEU A 117 -6.63 -9.21 -7.05
C LEU A 117 -7.75 -8.33 -7.64
N VAL A 118 -9.02 -8.73 -7.46
CA VAL A 118 -10.17 -7.94 -7.92
C VAL A 118 -10.27 -6.62 -7.14
N CYS A 119 -10.02 -6.63 -5.83
CA CYS A 119 -9.99 -5.40 -5.03
C CYS A 119 -8.89 -4.44 -5.51
N ALA A 120 -7.70 -4.96 -5.81
CA ALA A 120 -6.62 -4.15 -6.38
C ALA A 120 -7.03 -3.50 -7.71
N ALA A 121 -7.59 -4.29 -8.63
CA ALA A 121 -8.04 -3.80 -9.93
C ALA A 121 -9.21 -2.79 -9.84
N LEU A 122 -10.13 -2.96 -8.89
CA LEU A 122 -11.20 -1.99 -8.66
C LEU A 122 -10.65 -0.63 -8.19
N LEU A 123 -9.58 -0.64 -7.37
CA LEU A 123 -8.99 0.56 -6.80
C LEU A 123 -8.00 1.28 -7.73
N THR A 124 -7.61 0.68 -8.86
CA THR A 124 -6.80 1.40 -9.86
C THR A 124 -7.61 2.50 -10.56
N TYR A 125 -8.94 2.46 -10.49
CA TYR A 125 -9.78 3.51 -11.06
C TYR A 125 -10.17 4.54 -9.99
N PRO A 126 -9.86 5.84 -10.19
CA PRO A 126 -10.19 6.86 -9.20
C PRO A 126 -11.65 7.31 -9.27
N ARG A 127 -12.36 6.97 -10.35
CA ARG A 127 -13.78 7.31 -10.52
C ARG A 127 -14.65 6.30 -9.80
N LYS A 128 -15.91 6.68 -9.57
CA LYS A 128 -16.95 5.89 -8.89
C LYS A 128 -17.31 4.57 -9.58
N GLY A 129 -16.87 4.35 -10.81
CA GLY A 129 -17.17 3.12 -11.54
C GLY A 129 -16.20 2.85 -12.67
N VAL A 130 -16.21 1.59 -13.11
CA VAL A 130 -15.32 1.03 -14.14
C VAL A 130 -16.14 0.17 -15.08
N TYR A 131 -15.89 0.29 -16.38
CA TYR A 131 -16.51 -0.58 -17.38
C TYR A 131 -16.01 -2.00 -17.21
N ARG A 132 -16.88 -2.98 -17.44
CA ARG A 132 -16.55 -4.39 -17.24
C ARG A 132 -15.33 -4.82 -18.07
N ARG A 133 -15.30 -4.40 -19.35
CA ARG A 133 -14.18 -4.70 -20.26
C ARG A 133 -12.85 -4.16 -19.73
N GLU A 134 -12.87 -2.92 -19.24
CA GLU A 134 -11.67 -2.28 -18.68
C GLU A 134 -11.23 -2.97 -17.38
N LEU A 135 -12.17 -3.31 -16.49
CA LEU A 135 -11.85 -4.03 -15.26
C LEU A 135 -11.20 -5.39 -15.53
N LEU A 136 -11.74 -6.18 -16.46
CA LEU A 136 -11.15 -7.47 -16.84
C LEU A 136 -9.75 -7.30 -17.44
N LYS A 137 -9.54 -6.24 -18.23
CA LYS A 137 -8.21 -5.91 -18.77
C LYS A 137 -7.22 -5.59 -17.65
N ILE A 138 -7.60 -4.77 -16.68
CA ILE A 138 -6.75 -4.42 -15.53
C ILE A 138 -6.39 -5.69 -14.76
N ILE A 139 -7.37 -6.54 -14.46
CA ILE A 139 -7.16 -7.81 -13.76
C ILE A 139 -6.16 -8.69 -14.53
N GLN A 140 -6.30 -8.80 -15.85
CA GLN A 140 -5.37 -9.57 -16.68
C GLN A 140 -3.95 -9.01 -16.63
N VAL A 141 -3.78 -7.68 -16.73
CA VAL A 141 -2.45 -7.03 -16.67
C VAL A 141 -1.78 -7.27 -15.32
N LEU A 142 -2.52 -7.11 -14.21
CA LEU A 142 -1.99 -7.36 -12.87
C LEU A 142 -1.64 -8.85 -12.69
N TYR A 143 -2.51 -9.75 -13.14
CA TYR A 143 -2.28 -11.20 -13.07
C TYR A 143 -1.08 -11.67 -13.89
N ASP A 144 -0.91 -11.16 -15.11
CA ASP A 144 0.24 -11.48 -15.96
C ASP A 144 1.56 -11.06 -15.31
N TYR A 145 1.58 -9.89 -14.66
CA TYR A 145 2.75 -9.43 -13.91
C TYR A 145 3.06 -10.34 -12.72
N LEU A 146 2.05 -10.74 -11.94
CA LEU A 146 2.23 -11.68 -10.82
C LEU A 146 2.78 -13.03 -11.29
N LYS A 147 2.29 -13.55 -12.42
CA LYS A 147 2.81 -14.78 -13.03
C LYS A 147 4.26 -14.63 -13.48
N ALA A 148 4.59 -13.53 -14.16
CA ALA A 148 5.97 -13.27 -14.60
C ALA A 148 6.96 -13.17 -13.43
N ARG A 149 6.47 -12.75 -12.25
CA ARG A 149 7.25 -12.68 -11.01
C ARG A 149 7.22 -13.98 -10.17
N ASN A 150 6.57 -15.04 -10.65
CA ASN A 150 6.42 -16.32 -9.95
C ASN A 150 5.85 -16.18 -8.53
N VAL A 151 4.90 -15.26 -8.36
CA VAL A 151 4.26 -14.99 -7.05
C VAL A 151 3.36 -16.18 -6.65
N PRO A 152 3.27 -16.56 -5.36
CA PRO A 152 2.31 -17.56 -4.91
C PRO A 152 0.86 -17.13 -5.17
N LEU A 153 0.13 -17.93 -5.95
CA LEU A 153 -1.27 -17.69 -6.31
C LEU A 153 -2.17 -18.76 -5.67
N ALA A 154 -3.37 -18.38 -5.28
CA ALA A 154 -4.39 -19.34 -4.86
C ALA A 154 -4.76 -20.27 -6.03
N ASP A 155 -4.99 -21.56 -5.77
CA ASP A 155 -5.31 -22.57 -6.81
C ASP A 155 -6.48 -22.18 -7.72
N SER A 156 -7.46 -21.44 -7.19
CA SER A 156 -8.59 -20.93 -7.99
C SER A 156 -8.16 -20.02 -9.14
N LEU A 157 -7.03 -19.31 -9.02
CA LEU A 157 -6.52 -18.42 -10.06
C LEU A 157 -5.92 -19.18 -11.26
N HIS A 158 -5.86 -20.52 -11.24
CA HIS A 158 -5.57 -21.30 -12.45
C HIS A 158 -6.66 -21.13 -13.51
N ASN A 159 -7.92 -20.90 -13.10
CA ASN A 159 -9.00 -20.47 -13.98
C ASN A 159 -9.37 -19.02 -13.62
N LEU A 160 -8.61 -18.07 -14.15
CA LEU A 160 -8.77 -16.65 -13.85
C LEU A 160 -10.20 -16.16 -14.14
N GLU A 161 -10.76 -16.50 -15.30
CA GLU A 161 -12.09 -16.04 -15.71
C GLU A 161 -13.16 -16.45 -14.69
N GLN A 162 -13.21 -17.74 -14.34
CA GLN A 162 -14.16 -18.24 -13.34
C GLN A 162 -13.94 -17.59 -11.98
N ALA A 163 -12.69 -17.50 -11.53
CA ALA A 163 -12.35 -16.94 -10.23
C ALA A 163 -12.76 -15.46 -10.12
N VAL A 164 -12.61 -14.70 -11.20
CA VAL A 164 -13.01 -13.29 -11.28
C VAL A 164 -14.53 -13.16 -11.23
N GLU A 165 -15.28 -13.96 -12.00
CA GLU A 165 -16.75 -13.91 -11.97
C GLU A 165 -17.32 -14.27 -10.59
N GLU A 166 -16.81 -15.34 -9.97
CA GLU A 166 -17.22 -15.74 -8.62
C GLU A 166 -16.91 -14.63 -7.60
N THR A 167 -15.78 -13.95 -7.75
CA THR A 167 -15.37 -12.86 -6.87
C THR A 167 -16.22 -11.61 -7.07
N LEU A 168 -16.54 -11.25 -8.31
CA LEU A 168 -17.41 -10.10 -8.61
C LEU A 168 -18.82 -10.35 -8.05
N ALA A 169 -19.36 -11.55 -8.20
CA ALA A 169 -20.64 -11.93 -7.60
C ALA A 169 -20.59 -11.86 -6.06
N LEU A 170 -19.47 -12.26 -5.45
CA LEU A 170 -19.26 -12.11 -4.01
C LEU A 170 -19.23 -10.62 -3.60
N CYS A 171 -18.48 -9.78 -4.33
CA CYS A 171 -18.42 -8.34 -4.09
C CYS A 171 -19.80 -7.67 -4.20
N GLU A 172 -20.61 -8.06 -5.18
CA GLU A 172 -21.99 -7.58 -5.36
C GLU A 172 -22.88 -8.02 -4.20
N SER A 173 -22.86 -9.31 -3.83
CA SER A 173 -23.66 -9.83 -2.70
C SER A 173 -23.33 -9.14 -1.38
N ARG A 174 -22.09 -8.66 -1.25
CA ARG A 174 -21.56 -7.91 -0.11
C ARG A 174 -21.78 -6.40 -0.21
N LYS A 175 -22.37 -5.92 -1.32
CA LYS A 175 -22.60 -4.49 -1.61
C LYS A 175 -21.33 -3.67 -1.62
N LEU A 176 -20.22 -4.26 -2.06
CA LEU A 176 -18.96 -3.54 -2.31
C LEU A 176 -18.99 -2.84 -3.66
N ILE A 177 -19.69 -3.47 -4.62
CA ILE A 177 -19.93 -2.95 -5.96
C ILE A 177 -21.42 -3.06 -6.29
N THR A 178 -21.89 -2.22 -7.20
CA THR A 178 -23.23 -2.29 -7.80
C THR A 178 -23.09 -2.40 -9.32
N PRO A 179 -23.66 -3.42 -9.97
CA PRO A 179 -23.66 -3.54 -11.43
C PRO A 179 -24.30 -2.31 -12.08
N ILE A 180 -23.71 -1.86 -13.18
CA ILE A 180 -24.26 -0.86 -14.08
C ILE A 180 -24.84 -1.63 -15.27
N GLU A 181 -26.10 -1.34 -15.61
CA GLU A 181 -26.85 -2.01 -16.66
C GLU A 181 -26.12 -1.95 -18.00
N LYS A 182 -26.36 -2.99 -18.81
CA LYS A 182 -25.85 -3.10 -20.18
C LYS A 182 -26.83 -2.42 -21.11
N GLU A 183 -26.32 -1.68 -22.08
CA GLU A 183 -27.15 -1.16 -23.18
C GLU A 183 -27.19 -2.19 -24.32
N GLU A 184 -28.22 -3.03 -24.36
CA GLU A 184 -28.31 -4.20 -25.27
C GLU A 184 -28.21 -3.84 -26.76
N GLU A 185 -28.54 -2.60 -27.14
CA GLU A 185 -28.44 -2.09 -28.51
C GLU A 185 -27.02 -1.67 -28.92
N LEU A 186 -26.08 -1.62 -27.97
CA LEU A 186 -24.70 -1.20 -28.18
C LEU A 186 -23.73 -2.39 -28.07
N SER A 187 -22.67 -2.36 -28.88
CA SER A 187 -21.59 -3.37 -28.85
C SER A 187 -20.28 -2.84 -28.26
N ASP A 188 -20.27 -1.57 -27.82
CA ASP A 188 -19.11 -0.91 -27.23
C ASP A 188 -19.10 -1.07 -25.69
N GLU A 189 -18.32 -0.24 -24.97
CA GLU A 189 -18.19 -0.34 -23.50
C GLU A 189 -19.52 -0.16 -22.77
N LEU A 190 -20.44 0.62 -23.33
CA LEU A 190 -21.78 0.83 -22.77
C LEU A 190 -22.62 -0.43 -22.89
N GLY A 191 -22.47 -1.18 -23.99
CA GLY A 191 -23.13 -2.46 -24.20
C GLY A 191 -22.67 -3.58 -23.26
N LEU A 192 -21.48 -3.46 -22.68
CA LEU A 192 -20.93 -4.45 -21.75
C LEU A 192 -21.23 -4.13 -20.28
N GLY A 193 -21.75 -2.93 -20.01
CA GLY A 193 -22.03 -2.45 -18.65
C GLY A 193 -20.77 -2.28 -17.82
N GLY A 194 -20.93 -2.26 -16.50
CA GLY A 194 -19.81 -2.07 -15.60
C GLY A 194 -20.17 -2.24 -14.14
N TYR A 195 -19.34 -1.66 -13.29
CA TYR A 195 -19.54 -1.70 -11.85
C TYR A 195 -19.27 -0.31 -11.28
N SER A 196 -20.16 0.14 -10.40
CA SER A 196 -19.88 1.25 -9.49
C SER A 196 -19.40 0.72 -8.16
N ILE A 197 -18.44 1.39 -7.54
CA ILE A 197 -17.87 1.04 -6.25
C ILE A 197 -18.59 1.88 -5.18
N ASP A 198 -18.98 1.25 -4.07
CA ASP A 198 -19.45 2.02 -2.91
C ASP A 198 -18.26 2.77 -2.29
N GLU A 199 -18.26 4.10 -2.43
CA GLU A 199 -17.20 4.98 -1.91
C GLU A 199 -16.98 4.81 -0.40
N THR A 200 -17.99 4.40 0.36
CA THR A 200 -17.86 4.13 1.81
C THR A 200 -17.16 2.80 2.10
N LYS A 201 -17.01 1.93 1.09
CA LYS A 201 -16.39 0.61 1.16
C LYS A 201 -14.99 0.55 0.53
N ARG A 202 -14.54 1.59 -0.16
CA ARG A 202 -13.18 1.63 -0.71
C ARG A 202 -12.08 1.39 0.34
N PRO A 203 -12.15 1.91 1.58
CA PRO A 203 -11.16 1.57 2.61
C PRO A 203 -11.14 0.08 2.98
N LEU A 204 -12.27 -0.63 2.81
CA LEU A 204 -12.31 -2.08 2.98
C LEU A 204 -11.68 -2.81 1.79
N LEU A 205 -11.90 -2.35 0.55
CA LEU A 205 -11.19 -2.88 -0.62
C LEU A 205 -9.67 -2.67 -0.50
N GLU A 206 -9.27 -1.53 0.06
CA GLU A 206 -7.86 -1.16 0.28
C GLU A 206 -7.16 -2.16 1.21
N TYR A 207 -7.85 -2.61 2.25
CA TYR A 207 -7.36 -3.69 3.10
C TYR A 207 -6.98 -4.95 2.30
N TYR A 208 -7.88 -5.40 1.42
CA TYR A 208 -7.63 -6.61 0.62
C TYR A 208 -6.55 -6.39 -0.45
N LYS A 209 -6.49 -5.20 -1.07
CA LYS A 209 -5.39 -4.81 -1.96
C LYS A 209 -4.05 -4.87 -1.23
N ASN A 210 -4.00 -4.39 0.01
CA ASN A 210 -2.75 -4.26 0.77
C ASN A 210 -2.15 -5.60 1.21
N ASN A 211 -2.90 -6.70 1.16
CA ASN A 211 -2.37 -8.05 1.34
C ASN A 211 -1.42 -8.48 0.21
N ILE A 212 -1.48 -7.83 -0.96
CA ILE A 212 -0.72 -8.21 -2.15
C ILE A 212 0.04 -7.04 -2.78
N ILE A 213 -0.07 -5.83 -2.23
CA ILE A 213 0.53 -4.62 -2.82
C ILE A 213 2.04 -4.72 -2.92
N HIS A 214 2.69 -5.41 -1.98
CA HIS A 214 4.15 -5.58 -1.94
C HIS A 214 4.71 -6.24 -3.20
N TYR A 215 3.96 -7.17 -3.82
CA TYR A 215 4.36 -7.77 -5.09
C TYR A 215 4.36 -6.76 -6.24
N PHE A 216 3.46 -5.78 -6.21
CA PHE A 216 3.32 -4.77 -7.25
C PHE A 216 4.21 -3.55 -7.05
N LEU A 217 4.86 -3.38 -5.90
CA LEU A 217 5.65 -2.18 -5.58
C LEU A 217 6.69 -1.82 -6.66
N PRO A 218 7.50 -2.76 -7.20
CA PRO A 218 8.43 -2.43 -8.29
C PRO A 218 7.73 -1.82 -9.51
N ALA A 219 6.72 -2.52 -10.03
CA ALA A 219 5.93 -2.03 -11.16
C ALA A 219 5.22 -0.71 -10.85
N ALA A 220 4.63 -0.56 -9.67
CA ALA A 220 3.88 0.63 -9.30
C ALA A 220 4.76 1.87 -9.15
N ILE A 221 5.93 1.76 -8.50
CA ILE A 221 6.86 2.88 -8.31
C ILE A 221 7.52 3.28 -9.62
N VAL A 222 8.01 2.31 -10.41
CA VAL A 222 8.61 2.60 -11.72
C VAL A 222 7.57 3.21 -12.66
N SER A 223 6.32 2.74 -12.62
CA SER A 223 5.24 3.32 -13.41
C SER A 223 4.94 4.75 -12.98
N LEU A 224 4.83 5.01 -11.67
CA LEU A 224 4.60 6.34 -11.14
C LEU A 224 5.74 7.31 -11.47
N ALA A 225 6.99 6.86 -11.36
CA ALA A 225 8.18 7.62 -11.76
C ALA A 225 8.14 7.98 -13.24
N THR A 226 7.90 6.98 -14.10
CA THR A 226 7.82 7.13 -15.56
C THR A 226 6.73 8.13 -15.97
N LEU A 227 5.55 8.06 -15.35
CA LEU A 227 4.40 8.91 -15.67
C LEU A 227 4.48 10.32 -15.07
N SER A 228 5.47 10.60 -14.21
CA SER A 228 5.62 11.91 -13.56
C SER A 228 6.23 12.99 -14.47
N GLY A 229 6.87 12.56 -15.57
CA GLY A 229 7.51 13.42 -16.56
C GLY A 229 6.55 14.01 -17.60
N PRO A 230 6.93 15.11 -18.27
CA PRO A 230 6.15 15.64 -19.39
C PRO A 230 6.38 14.81 -20.67
N GLY A 231 5.31 14.25 -21.24
CA GLY A 231 5.34 13.58 -22.54
C GLY A 231 5.49 12.05 -22.45
N PHE A 232 5.84 11.43 -23.57
CA PHE A 232 5.95 9.98 -23.70
C PHE A 232 7.39 9.46 -23.63
N ASP A 233 8.38 10.34 -23.81
CA ASP A 233 9.79 10.00 -23.80
C ASP A 233 10.39 10.22 -22.42
N PHE A 234 11.24 9.31 -21.98
CA PHE A 234 11.92 9.41 -20.69
C PHE A 234 13.30 8.74 -20.71
N GLU A 235 14.14 9.20 -19.79
CA GLU A 235 15.47 8.64 -19.58
C GLU A 235 15.46 7.70 -18.38
N ARG A 236 16.17 6.58 -18.50
CA ARG A 236 16.31 5.60 -17.42
C ARG A 236 16.83 6.23 -16.13
N GLN A 237 17.85 7.08 -16.23
CA GLN A 237 18.47 7.70 -15.05
C GLN A 237 17.47 8.58 -14.29
N GLN A 238 16.60 9.30 -15.01
CA GLN A 238 15.53 10.09 -14.39
C GLN A 238 14.55 9.20 -13.61
N VAL A 239 14.17 8.04 -14.18
CA VAL A 239 13.31 7.06 -13.50
C VAL A 239 13.99 6.53 -12.23
N VAL A 240 15.28 6.21 -12.28
CA VAL A 240 16.05 5.75 -11.11
C VAL A 240 16.05 6.81 -10.00
N ASP A 241 16.29 8.08 -10.34
CA ASP A 241 16.30 9.17 -9.36
C ASP A 241 14.92 9.38 -8.72
N ASP A 242 13.87 9.24 -9.52
CA ASP A 242 12.49 9.32 -9.03
C ASP A 242 12.11 8.11 -8.18
N VAL A 243 12.57 6.90 -8.51
CA VAL A 243 12.41 5.70 -7.66
C VAL A 243 13.11 5.90 -6.31
N ARG A 244 14.34 6.39 -6.28
CA ARG A 244 15.06 6.70 -5.02
C ARG A 244 14.29 7.69 -4.16
N PHE A 245 13.72 8.73 -4.78
CA PHE A 245 12.87 9.68 -4.07
C PHE A 245 11.63 9.00 -3.50
N LEU A 246 10.93 8.18 -4.30
CA LEU A 246 9.69 7.52 -3.91
C LEU A 246 9.92 6.46 -2.81
N GLU A 247 11.03 5.75 -2.82
CA GLU A 247 11.41 4.81 -1.74
C GLU A 247 11.60 5.52 -0.41
N ASP A 248 12.35 6.63 -0.38
CA ASP A 248 12.51 7.43 0.84
C ASP A 248 11.19 8.10 1.25
N PHE A 249 10.36 8.52 0.28
CA PHE A 249 9.07 9.13 0.54
C PHE A 249 8.07 8.13 1.15
N PHE A 250 8.09 6.87 0.72
CA PHE A 250 7.16 5.83 1.19
C PHE A 250 7.76 4.85 2.20
N LYS A 251 8.94 5.14 2.78
CA LYS A 251 9.62 4.25 3.73
C LYS A 251 8.83 3.90 5.00
N PHE A 252 7.80 4.67 5.34
CA PHE A 252 6.89 4.37 6.46
C PHE A 252 5.63 3.61 6.04
N GLU A 253 5.39 3.48 4.74
CA GLU A 253 4.28 2.69 4.16
C GLU A 253 4.74 1.30 3.74
N PHE A 254 5.94 1.19 3.18
CA PHE A 254 6.42 -0.03 2.53
C PHE A 254 7.84 -0.40 2.96
N PHE A 255 8.15 -1.68 2.74
CA PHE A 255 9.48 -2.25 2.94
C PHE A 255 10.16 -2.41 1.57
N PHE A 256 11.26 -1.68 1.36
CA PHE A 256 12.06 -1.71 0.13
C PHE A 256 13.36 -2.48 0.34
N ASN A 257 13.25 -3.76 0.70
CA ASN A 257 14.41 -4.61 0.98
C ASN A 257 14.43 -5.74 -0.05
N GLY A 258 15.11 -5.53 -1.18
CA GLY A 258 15.27 -6.57 -2.19
C GLY A 258 16.20 -6.18 -3.32
N LEU A 259 15.86 -5.11 -4.04
CA LEU A 259 16.62 -4.62 -5.19
C LEU A 259 17.11 -3.20 -4.93
N SER A 260 18.29 -2.87 -5.45
CA SER A 260 18.67 -1.46 -5.56
C SER A 260 17.72 -0.75 -6.53
N PRO A 261 17.52 0.58 -6.40
CA PRO A 261 16.71 1.35 -7.34
C PRO A 261 17.06 1.10 -8.81
N GLU A 262 18.35 0.98 -9.13
CA GLU A 262 18.83 0.72 -10.50
C GLU A 262 18.40 -0.66 -11.00
N SER A 263 18.50 -1.68 -10.12
CA SER A 263 18.13 -3.06 -10.45
C SER A 263 16.61 -3.20 -10.57
N MET A 264 15.86 -2.53 -9.68
CA MET A 264 14.40 -2.48 -9.75
C MET A 264 13.92 -1.84 -11.06
N VAL A 265 14.53 -0.72 -11.46
CA VAL A 265 14.23 -0.05 -12.73
C VAL A 265 14.60 -0.93 -13.91
N GLU A 266 15.80 -1.55 -13.92
CA GLU A 266 16.22 -2.49 -14.96
C GLU A 266 15.18 -3.59 -15.17
N GLU A 267 14.91 -4.37 -14.13
CA GLU A 267 14.05 -5.55 -14.23
C GLU A 267 12.62 -5.19 -14.62
N THR A 268 12.14 -4.04 -14.14
CA THR A 268 10.78 -3.59 -14.42
C THR A 268 10.65 -3.04 -15.83
N LEU A 269 11.62 -2.27 -16.31
CA LEU A 269 11.66 -1.80 -17.70
C LEU A 269 11.89 -2.95 -18.68
N ALA A 270 12.65 -3.98 -18.30
CA ALA A 270 12.80 -5.19 -19.10
C ALA A 270 11.47 -5.93 -19.26
N TYR A 271 10.71 -6.08 -18.16
CA TYR A 271 9.36 -6.65 -18.21
C TYR A 271 8.41 -5.83 -19.09
N PHE A 272 8.41 -4.50 -18.95
CA PHE A 272 7.56 -3.62 -19.76
C PHE A 272 7.98 -3.60 -21.24
N SER A 273 9.29 -3.66 -21.54
CA SER A 273 9.82 -3.74 -22.90
C SER A 273 9.38 -5.03 -23.59
N ALA A 274 9.45 -6.18 -22.89
CA ALA A 274 9.03 -7.47 -23.41
C ALA A 274 7.52 -7.53 -23.75
N ARG A 275 6.73 -6.58 -23.24
CA ARG A 275 5.29 -6.43 -23.50
C ARG A 275 4.97 -5.23 -24.40
N GLU A 276 5.98 -4.58 -24.97
CA GLU A 276 5.82 -3.39 -25.83
C GLU A 276 5.10 -2.21 -25.13
N VAL A 277 5.12 -2.17 -23.79
CA VAL A 277 4.59 -1.07 -22.99
C VAL A 277 5.51 0.15 -23.09
N VAL A 278 6.82 -0.10 -23.07
CA VAL A 278 7.89 0.86 -23.32
C VAL A 278 8.73 0.36 -24.50
N VAL A 279 9.30 1.27 -25.29
CA VAL A 279 10.14 0.93 -26.45
C VAL A 279 11.43 1.74 -26.37
N SER A 280 12.58 1.10 -26.60
CA SER A 280 13.87 1.81 -26.69
C SER A 280 13.92 2.63 -27.98
N VAL A 281 14.27 3.92 -27.87
CA VAL A 281 14.25 4.87 -29.00
C VAL A 281 15.46 4.70 -29.92
N ASP A 282 16.61 4.27 -29.38
CA ASP A 282 17.90 4.22 -30.10
C ASP A 282 18.54 2.82 -30.12
N GLY A 283 17.79 1.78 -29.73
CA GLY A 283 18.33 0.43 -29.56
C GLY A 283 19.30 0.27 -28.38
N GLY A 284 19.44 1.29 -27.54
CA GLY A 284 20.20 1.27 -26.29
C GLY A 284 19.30 1.38 -25.04
N ASP A 285 19.85 1.07 -23.88
CA ASP A 285 19.04 0.86 -22.66
C ASP A 285 18.80 2.13 -21.83
N ASN A 286 19.04 3.32 -22.40
CA ASN A 286 19.00 4.58 -21.67
C ASN A 286 17.79 5.47 -21.97
N ARG A 287 17.23 5.40 -23.18
CA ARG A 287 16.11 6.24 -23.63
C ARG A 287 14.95 5.39 -24.08
N TYR A 288 13.78 5.67 -23.52
CA TYR A 288 12.56 4.93 -23.78
C TYR A 288 11.45 5.88 -24.21
N THR A 289 10.50 5.34 -24.97
CA THR A 289 9.25 5.99 -25.32
C THR A 289 8.08 5.09 -24.94
N LEU A 290 7.00 5.69 -24.46
CA LEU A 290 5.76 5.00 -24.11
C LEU A 290 4.95 4.67 -25.35
N SER A 291 4.51 3.41 -25.46
CA SER A 291 3.49 3.08 -26.45
C SER A 291 2.13 3.65 -26.03
N ALA A 292 1.25 3.92 -27.01
CA ALA A 292 -0.08 4.46 -26.72
C ALA A 292 -0.92 3.54 -25.79
N PRO A 293 -0.91 2.19 -25.94
CA PRO A 293 -1.51 1.29 -24.96
C PRO A 293 -0.73 1.24 -23.64
N GLY A 294 0.60 1.37 -23.70
CA GLY A 294 1.49 1.29 -22.54
C GLY A 294 1.21 2.36 -21.49
N LEU A 295 0.82 3.57 -21.91
CA LEU A 295 0.35 4.62 -21.00
C LEU A 295 -0.72 4.12 -20.03
N LYS A 296 -1.71 3.38 -20.54
CA LYS A 296 -2.80 2.83 -19.70
C LYS A 296 -2.29 1.74 -18.77
N GLU A 297 -1.44 0.84 -19.25
CA GLU A 297 -0.92 -0.25 -18.42
C GLU A 297 -0.06 0.26 -17.25
N LEU A 298 0.84 1.22 -17.51
CA LEU A 298 1.60 1.88 -16.45
C LEU A 298 0.67 2.62 -15.49
N ALA A 299 -0.38 3.28 -16.00
CA ALA A 299 -1.34 3.94 -15.15
C ALA A 299 -2.04 2.95 -14.20
N TYR A 300 -2.36 1.72 -14.64
CA TYR A 300 -2.93 0.71 -13.74
C TYR A 300 -2.02 0.43 -12.54
N PHE A 301 -0.72 0.23 -12.77
CA PHE A 301 0.25 0.00 -11.70
C PHE A 301 0.45 1.24 -10.82
N ALA A 302 0.65 2.42 -11.43
CA ALA A 302 0.86 3.67 -10.69
C ALA A 302 -0.34 3.98 -9.78
N ASN A 303 -1.57 3.74 -10.26
CA ASN A 303 -2.81 3.98 -9.52
C ASN A 303 -2.92 3.19 -8.20
N LEU A 304 -2.15 2.11 -8.02
CA LEU A 304 -2.09 1.38 -6.75
C LEU A 304 -1.50 2.21 -5.60
N LEU A 305 -0.73 3.27 -5.91
CA LEU A 305 -0.03 4.12 -4.92
C LEU A 305 -0.67 5.49 -4.69
N TYR A 306 -1.60 5.93 -5.53
CA TYR A 306 -2.11 7.30 -5.47
C TYR A 306 -2.88 7.61 -4.18
N ASN A 307 -3.51 6.62 -3.52
CA ASN A 307 -4.17 6.87 -2.24
C ASN A 307 -3.15 7.31 -1.16
N TYR A 308 -1.93 6.79 -1.20
CA TYR A 308 -0.85 7.21 -0.32
C TYR A 308 -0.38 8.63 -0.67
N LEU A 309 -0.15 8.94 -1.96
CA LEU A 309 0.19 10.30 -2.40
C LEU A 309 -0.88 11.33 -1.97
N GLU A 310 -2.16 11.01 -2.16
CA GLU A 310 -3.28 11.86 -1.75
C GLU A 310 -3.31 12.03 -0.22
N SER A 311 -3.04 10.97 0.55
CA SER A 311 -2.92 11.04 2.01
C SER A 311 -1.83 12.03 2.46
N TYR A 312 -0.65 11.95 1.84
CA TYR A 312 0.50 12.80 2.16
C TYR A 312 0.25 14.25 1.71
N TYR A 313 -0.43 14.43 0.57
CA TYR A 313 -0.85 15.75 0.10
C TYR A 313 -1.85 16.42 1.05
N ILE A 314 -2.82 15.69 1.61
CA ILE A 314 -3.74 16.21 2.62
C ILE A 314 -2.97 16.73 3.84
N VAL A 315 -1.99 15.96 4.32
CA VAL A 315 -1.16 16.34 5.48
C VAL A 315 -0.32 17.58 5.13
N PHE A 316 0.31 17.60 3.95
CA PHE A 316 1.13 18.72 3.48
C PHE A 316 0.31 20.01 3.40
N ARG A 317 -0.89 19.95 2.83
CA ARG A 317 -1.84 21.09 2.77
C ARG A 317 -2.27 21.57 4.16
N SER A 318 -2.32 20.65 5.13
CA SER A 318 -2.71 20.94 6.51
C SER A 318 -1.63 21.66 7.32
N VAL A 319 -0.35 21.62 6.90
CA VAL A 319 0.78 22.30 7.57
C VAL A 319 0.53 23.79 7.79
N LYS A 320 -0.18 24.46 6.87
CA LYS A 320 -0.57 25.89 7.00
C LYS A 320 -1.32 26.20 8.31
N TYR A 321 -2.01 25.22 8.90
CA TYR A 321 -2.72 25.41 10.17
C TYR A 321 -1.80 25.51 11.40
N LEU A 322 -0.55 25.08 11.28
CA LEU A 322 0.43 25.17 12.36
C LEU A 322 1.00 26.58 12.53
N GLN A 323 0.88 27.45 11.52
CA GLN A 323 1.41 28.82 11.53
C GLN A 323 0.86 29.69 12.66
N LYS A 324 -0.36 29.39 13.16
CA LYS A 324 -1.00 30.19 14.21
C LYS A 324 -0.48 29.85 15.61
N LYS A 325 -0.33 28.56 15.90
CA LYS A 325 0.14 28.05 17.19
C LYS A 325 0.53 26.58 17.09
N PRO A 326 1.44 26.09 17.95
CA PRO A 326 1.70 24.66 18.11
C PRO A 326 0.42 23.88 18.42
N ARG A 327 0.29 22.67 17.89
CA ARG A 327 -0.87 21.79 18.08
C ARG A 327 -0.46 20.45 18.61
N SER A 328 -1.25 19.86 19.50
CA SER A 328 -1.06 18.45 19.86
C SER A 328 -1.32 17.56 18.65
N GLU A 329 -0.68 16.39 18.61
CA GLU A 329 -0.88 15.39 17.54
C GLU A 329 -2.36 15.08 17.31
N LYS A 330 -3.11 14.82 18.39
CA LYS A 330 -4.56 14.55 18.35
C LYS A 330 -5.35 15.71 17.76
N GLU A 331 -5.06 16.95 18.16
CA GLU A 331 -5.72 18.13 17.59
C GLU A 331 -5.42 18.28 16.10
N PHE A 332 -4.16 18.01 15.72
CA PHE A 332 -3.73 18.18 14.35
C PHE A 332 -4.30 17.12 13.43
N LEU A 333 -4.28 15.84 13.82
CA LEU A 333 -4.92 14.74 13.08
C LEU A 333 -6.42 15.00 12.84
N LYS A 334 -7.15 15.49 13.86
CA LYS A 334 -8.55 15.88 13.68
C LYS A 334 -8.71 16.98 12.61
N ARG A 335 -7.76 17.92 12.53
CA ARG A 335 -7.77 18.98 11.52
C ARG A 335 -7.40 18.46 10.13
N ILE A 336 -6.39 17.59 10.03
CA ILE A 336 -5.98 16.91 8.80
C ILE A 336 -7.17 16.14 8.22
N ASN A 337 -7.86 15.32 9.02
CA ASN A 337 -9.04 14.59 8.60
C ASN A 337 -10.15 15.54 8.11
N SER A 338 -10.43 16.63 8.85
CA SER A 338 -11.41 17.63 8.42
C SER A 338 -11.04 18.33 7.11
N ILE A 339 -9.76 18.50 6.80
CA ILE A 339 -9.29 19.08 5.53
C ILE A 339 -9.41 18.04 4.42
N GLY A 340 -8.96 16.81 4.65
CA GLY A 340 -9.11 15.70 3.70
C GLY A 340 -10.56 15.48 3.28
N GLN A 341 -11.49 15.45 4.24
CA GLN A 341 -12.93 15.36 3.97
C GLN A 341 -13.46 16.51 3.10
N LYS A 342 -12.91 17.72 3.24
CA LYS A 342 -13.28 18.86 2.38
C LYS A 342 -12.66 18.75 1.00
N SER A 343 -11.38 18.41 0.91
CA SER A 343 -10.67 18.21 -0.36
C SER A 343 -11.28 17.07 -1.17
N TYR A 344 -11.72 15.99 -0.53
CA TYR A 344 -12.45 14.90 -1.19
C TYR A 344 -13.79 15.38 -1.76
N LYS A 345 -14.59 16.11 -0.98
CA LYS A 345 -15.86 16.69 -1.45
C LYS A 345 -15.70 17.70 -2.59
N LEU A 346 -14.56 18.39 -2.65
CA LEU A 346 -14.22 19.35 -3.71
C LEU A 346 -13.57 18.67 -4.93
N GLY A 347 -13.26 17.37 -4.88
CA GLY A 347 -12.57 16.65 -5.95
C GLY A 347 -11.07 16.96 -6.05
N GLU A 348 -10.46 17.63 -5.08
CA GLU A 348 -9.00 17.79 -5.00
C GLU A 348 -8.30 16.47 -4.62
N VAL A 349 -9.01 15.64 -3.87
CA VAL A 349 -8.64 14.26 -3.49
C VAL A 349 -9.73 13.39 -4.10
N GLU A 350 -9.38 12.35 -4.83
CA GLU A 350 -10.36 11.55 -5.57
C GLU A 350 -10.71 10.25 -4.86
N ARG A 351 -9.80 9.75 -4.01
CA ARG A 351 -9.91 8.44 -3.37
C ARG A 351 -10.35 8.58 -1.92
N SER A 352 -11.47 7.96 -1.56
CA SER A 352 -11.95 8.01 -0.18
C SER A 352 -11.02 7.23 0.77
N GLU A 353 -10.34 6.19 0.27
CA GLU A 353 -9.32 5.42 0.97
C GLU A 353 -8.03 6.20 1.26
N ALA A 354 -7.84 7.40 0.68
CA ALA A 354 -6.79 8.32 1.08
C ALA A 354 -7.08 9.02 2.42
N LEU A 355 -8.31 8.90 2.95
CA LEU A 355 -8.71 9.44 4.25
C LEU A 355 -8.36 8.47 5.39
N SER A 356 -7.08 8.13 5.49
CA SER A 356 -6.54 7.12 6.42
C SER A 356 -5.72 7.79 7.52
N GLU A 357 -6.14 7.67 8.79
CA GLU A 357 -5.37 8.19 9.92
C GLU A 357 -3.96 7.56 10.04
N PRO A 358 -3.78 6.24 9.85
CA PRO A 358 -2.44 5.64 9.79
C PRO A 358 -1.53 6.29 8.74
N ASN A 359 -2.02 6.52 7.52
CA ASN A 359 -1.25 7.18 6.47
C ASN A 359 -0.93 8.63 6.84
N PHE A 360 -1.85 9.33 7.50
CA PHE A 360 -1.58 10.68 8.01
C PHE A 360 -0.49 10.70 9.07
N GLN A 361 -0.48 9.72 9.98
CA GLN A 361 0.57 9.58 10.98
C GLN A 361 1.93 9.28 10.34
N ASN A 362 1.97 8.40 9.34
CA ASN A 362 3.19 8.11 8.59
C ASN A 362 3.71 9.33 7.83
N ALA A 363 2.84 10.07 7.16
CA ALA A 363 3.20 11.34 6.53
C ALA A 363 3.75 12.36 7.54
N LEU A 364 3.17 12.45 8.74
CA LEU A 364 3.69 13.32 9.81
C LEU A 364 5.07 12.89 10.31
N LYS A 365 5.35 11.58 10.36
CA LYS A 365 6.70 11.07 10.67
C LYS A 365 7.69 11.52 9.59
N LEU A 366 7.39 11.27 8.31
CA LEU A 366 8.24 11.69 7.19
C LEU A 366 8.46 13.20 7.20
N PHE A 367 7.40 13.99 7.25
CA PHE A 367 7.48 15.44 7.21
C PHE A 367 8.20 16.02 8.43
N GLY A 368 8.18 15.32 9.57
CA GLY A 368 9.02 15.63 10.72
C GLY A 368 10.51 15.43 10.44
N GLU A 369 10.89 14.29 9.85
CA GLU A 369 12.28 14.00 9.46
C GLU A 369 12.79 14.93 8.36
N LYS A 370 11.92 15.34 7.44
CA LYS A 370 12.26 16.22 6.31
C LYS A 370 12.15 17.72 6.64
N GLY A 371 11.90 18.08 7.90
CA GLY A 371 11.84 19.49 8.34
C GLY A 371 10.61 20.29 7.90
N ILE A 372 9.63 19.64 7.25
CA ILE A 372 8.37 20.26 6.79
C ILE A 372 7.45 20.58 7.97
N VAL A 373 7.55 19.82 9.06
CA VAL A 373 6.91 20.13 10.36
C VAL A 373 7.92 19.96 11.49
N THR A 374 7.87 20.83 12.49
CA THR A 374 8.69 20.65 13.69
C THR A 374 7.93 19.80 14.70
N LYS A 375 8.41 18.58 14.99
CA LYS A 375 7.86 17.69 16.02
C LYS A 375 8.58 17.93 17.35
N LYS A 376 7.85 18.37 18.38
CA LYS A 376 8.37 18.51 19.75
C LYS A 376 7.83 17.40 20.63
N LEU A 377 8.73 16.55 21.12
CA LEU A 377 8.39 15.54 22.12
C LEU A 377 8.09 16.21 23.46
N PRO A 378 7.18 15.64 24.26
CA PRO A 378 6.85 16.20 25.56
C PRO A 378 8.00 16.02 26.56
N ASN A 379 8.29 17.07 27.33
CA ASN A 379 9.10 16.92 28.54
C ASN A 379 8.17 16.44 29.67
N GLY A 380 8.15 15.14 29.96
CA GLY A 380 7.30 14.53 30.99
C GLY A 380 5.89 14.15 30.50
N LYS A 381 4.84 14.42 31.29
CA LYS A 381 3.44 14.01 31.01
C LYS A 381 2.72 14.78 29.89
N GLY A 382 3.45 15.54 29.06
CA GLY A 382 2.87 16.33 27.98
C GLY A 382 2.45 15.49 26.77
N ALA A 383 1.77 16.11 25.80
CA ALA A 383 1.53 15.52 24.49
C ALA A 383 2.59 16.01 23.49
N THR A 384 2.92 15.16 22.51
CA THR A 384 3.70 15.56 21.32
C THR A 384 2.99 16.71 20.62
N THR A 385 3.74 17.76 20.26
CA THR A 385 3.22 18.90 19.51
C THR A 385 3.91 19.08 18.16
N PHE A 386 3.16 19.63 17.21
CA PHE A 386 3.61 19.99 15.87
C PHE A 386 3.55 21.50 15.70
N SER A 387 4.58 22.03 15.05
CA SER A 387 4.79 23.44 14.76
C SER A 387 5.19 23.64 13.28
N PRO A 388 5.18 24.88 12.77
CA PRO A 388 5.61 25.20 11.41
C PRO A 388 6.98 24.63 11.03
N PRO A 389 7.30 24.58 9.72
CA PRO A 389 8.59 24.10 9.25
C PRO A 389 9.73 24.90 9.89
N SER A 390 10.83 24.21 10.19
CA SER A 390 12.11 24.88 10.45
C SER A 390 12.84 25.26 9.16
N ASP A 391 12.42 24.68 8.03
CA ASP A 391 13.02 24.77 6.71
C ASP A 391 11.93 25.02 5.65
N GLU A 392 11.85 26.25 5.14
CA GLU A 392 10.89 26.62 4.09
C GLU A 392 11.32 26.08 2.70
N ASP A 393 12.62 25.87 2.47
CA ASP A 393 13.13 25.31 1.20
C ASP A 393 12.73 23.84 1.04
N ALA A 394 12.81 23.07 2.14
CA ALA A 394 12.33 21.68 2.16
C ALA A 394 10.85 21.61 1.82
N LYS A 395 10.03 22.47 2.43
CA LYS A 395 8.59 22.53 2.15
C LYS A 395 8.29 22.85 0.68
N ASP A 396 9.01 23.79 0.08
CA ASP A 396 8.84 24.12 -1.33
C ASP A 396 9.31 23.00 -2.27
N TYR A 397 10.41 22.32 -1.93
CA TYR A 397 10.89 21.14 -2.66
C TYR A 397 9.84 20.02 -2.65
N TYR A 398 9.38 19.57 -1.48
CA TYR A 398 8.39 18.49 -1.38
C TYR A 398 7.03 18.90 -1.93
N GLY A 399 6.66 20.18 -1.85
CA GLY A 399 5.46 20.71 -2.49
C GLY A 399 5.50 20.56 -4.02
N ARG A 400 6.64 20.86 -4.64
CA ARG A 400 6.84 20.64 -6.09
C ARG A 400 6.86 19.16 -6.45
N GLN A 401 7.50 18.32 -5.65
CA GLN A 401 7.53 16.87 -5.85
C GLN A 401 6.12 16.25 -5.80
N LEU A 402 5.35 16.57 -4.75
CA LEU A 402 3.96 16.15 -4.64
C LEU A 402 3.12 16.60 -5.82
N ALA A 403 3.25 17.87 -6.26
CA ALA A 403 2.53 18.38 -7.42
C ALA A 403 2.92 17.67 -8.72
N ARG A 404 4.19 17.26 -8.87
CA ARG A 404 4.69 16.49 -10.02
C ARG A 404 4.09 15.09 -10.05
N PHE A 405 4.18 14.34 -8.95
CA PHE A 405 3.67 12.95 -8.89
C PHE A 405 2.15 12.85 -8.83
N LEU A 406 1.46 13.91 -8.40
CA LEU A 406 -0.01 13.99 -8.46
C LEU A 406 -0.52 14.58 -9.78
N ARG A 407 0.37 14.95 -10.70
CA ARG A 407 -0.05 15.34 -12.06
C ARG A 407 -0.70 14.12 -12.72
N ARG A 408 -1.84 14.37 -13.34
CA ARG A 408 -2.68 13.35 -14.00
C ARG A 408 -2.69 13.61 -15.49
#